data_AF-A0A1V4IIA3-F1
#
_entry.id   AF-A0A1V4IIA3-F1
#
_cell.length_a   1.000
_cell.length_b   1.000
_cell.length_c   1.000
_cell.angle_alpha   90.00
_cell.angle_beta   90.00
_cell.angle_gamma   90.00
#
_symmetry.space_group_name_H-M   'P 1'
#
loop_
_entity.id
_entity.type
_entity.pdbx_description
1 polymer ?
#
loop_
_entity_poly.entity_id
_entity_poly.type
_entity_poly.pdbx_seq_one_letter_code
_entity_poly.pdbx_strand_id
1 'polypeptide(L)'
;MEIYDIANNFSSVTGDWNLGDNYYWILCNAEELNILNKKIKMDTETLEECKSLRQSAKIVFFADYIFMVFNVLEFNENEIVSRELNIYLGKTYIVTVYKNNPHILHDILKDIEQGKNCFILKKNPRPCIMLYYILDSIIVRNYNIVSGLEAAADKIEISILKQPKTEHGHQLIVFRRQLYRIRKFLNPLKYIGDSLVINENKIIEEEYIEYFKSINIKIGKLMQTEENLIQTLALVREAYESEISNKTNELMKIFATIASIFLPIEIITAIFGMNFEWQPLKHSHYGFYVVLFFMIVVVIVIVKVFKRNKWL
;
A
#
# COMPACT_ATOMS: atom_id res chain seq x y z
N MET A 1 10.15 -9.74 -30.63
CA MET A 1 9.23 -8.67 -31.05
C MET A 1 7.95 -9.31 -31.59
N GLU A 2 6.80 -8.86 -31.10
CA GLU A 2 5.47 -9.32 -31.53
C GLU A 2 4.67 -8.10 -32.05
N ILE A 3 3.96 -8.28 -33.17
CA ILE A 3 3.19 -7.20 -33.82
C ILE A 3 1.77 -7.69 -34.02
N TYR A 4 0.82 -6.88 -33.58
CA TYR A 4 -0.61 -7.16 -33.65
C TYR A 4 -1.33 -6.07 -34.43
N ASP A 5 -2.22 -6.47 -35.33
CA ASP A 5 -3.12 -5.53 -36.02
C ASP A 5 -4.37 -5.29 -35.17
N ILE A 6 -4.51 -4.08 -34.63
CA ILE A 6 -5.60 -3.70 -33.73
C ILE A 6 -6.95 -3.70 -34.48
N ALA A 7 -6.96 -3.30 -35.76
CA ALA A 7 -8.16 -3.27 -36.58
C ALA A 7 -8.63 -4.68 -36.97
N ASN A 8 -7.68 -5.60 -37.16
CA ASN A 8 -7.97 -6.97 -37.55
C ASN A 8 -7.89 -7.96 -36.35
N ASN A 9 -8.67 -7.66 -35.29
CA ASN A 9 -8.84 -8.53 -34.11
C ASN A 9 -7.52 -8.98 -33.44
N PHE A 10 -6.48 -8.15 -33.45
CA PHE A 10 -5.17 -8.49 -32.90
C PHE A 10 -4.54 -9.73 -33.56
N SER A 11 -4.73 -9.89 -34.87
CA SER A 11 -4.01 -10.90 -35.64
C SER A 11 -2.51 -10.61 -35.64
N SER A 12 -1.70 -11.65 -35.41
CA SER A 12 -0.24 -11.54 -35.44
C SER A 12 0.24 -11.28 -36.86
N VAL A 13 0.97 -10.18 -37.06
CA VAL A 13 1.51 -9.80 -38.37
C VAL A 13 2.95 -10.32 -38.48
N THR A 14 3.17 -11.30 -39.34
CA THR A 14 4.49 -11.85 -39.66
C THR A 14 4.84 -11.50 -41.11
N GLY A 15 5.50 -10.35 -41.33
CA GLY A 15 5.87 -9.89 -42.68
C GLY A 15 6.33 -8.43 -42.75
N ASP A 16 6.47 -7.89 -43.97
CA ASP A 16 6.72 -6.47 -44.20
C ASP A 16 5.46 -5.66 -43.90
N TRP A 17 5.50 -4.91 -42.81
CA TRP A 17 4.47 -3.95 -42.40
C TRP A 17 4.99 -2.53 -42.61
N ASN A 18 4.11 -1.65 -43.06
CA ASN A 18 4.35 -0.22 -43.21
C ASN A 18 3.46 0.59 -42.25
N LEU A 19 4.02 1.68 -41.73
CA LEU A 19 3.28 2.62 -40.88
C LEU A 19 2.26 3.37 -41.73
N GLY A 20 0.97 3.25 -41.40
CA GLY A 20 -0.12 3.95 -42.08
C GLY A 20 -1.14 3.06 -42.78
N ASP A 21 -0.80 1.80 -43.03
CA ASP A 21 -1.72 0.87 -43.69
C ASP A 21 -2.86 0.43 -42.77
N ASN A 22 -2.55 0.19 -41.49
CA ASN A 22 -3.47 -0.19 -40.42
C ASN A 22 -3.01 0.36 -39.06
N TYR A 23 -3.76 0.04 -38.01
CA TYR A 23 -3.41 0.36 -36.62
C TYR A 23 -2.65 -0.79 -35.97
N TYR A 24 -1.41 -0.55 -35.55
CA TYR A 24 -0.54 -1.60 -35.02
C TYR A 24 -0.25 -1.45 -33.53
N TRP A 25 -0.25 -2.57 -32.80
CA TRP A 25 0.33 -2.69 -31.46
C TRP A 25 1.60 -3.53 -31.53
N ILE A 26 2.72 -2.95 -31.10
CA ILE A 26 4.05 -3.56 -31.19
C ILE A 26 4.56 -3.81 -29.78
N LEU A 27 4.73 -5.08 -29.42
CA LEU A 27 5.37 -5.51 -28.19
C LEU A 27 6.84 -5.82 -28.49
N CYS A 28 7.75 -5.11 -27.82
CA CYS A 28 9.19 -5.32 -28.03
C CYS A 28 9.98 -5.32 -26.73
N ASN A 29 11.06 -6.09 -26.72
CA ASN A 29 12.05 -5.99 -25.66
C ASN A 29 12.92 -4.74 -25.90
N ALA A 30 13.41 -4.11 -24.83
CA ALA A 30 14.35 -2.99 -24.89
C ALA A 30 15.60 -3.26 -25.77
N GLU A 31 16.04 -4.52 -25.89
CA GLU A 31 17.16 -4.91 -26.76
C GLU A 31 16.80 -4.84 -28.26
N GLU A 32 15.55 -5.09 -28.62
CA GLU A 32 15.05 -5.11 -29.99
C GLU A 32 14.71 -3.71 -30.52
N LEU A 33 14.72 -2.70 -29.65
CA LEU A 33 14.31 -1.32 -29.95
C LEU A 33 15.14 -0.68 -31.07
N ASN A 34 16.42 -1.04 -31.19
CA ASN A 34 17.30 -0.57 -32.25
C ASN A 34 16.83 -1.00 -33.65
N ILE A 35 16.18 -2.16 -33.77
CA ILE A 35 15.64 -2.67 -35.03
C ILE A 35 14.41 -1.84 -35.41
N LEU A 36 13.57 -1.52 -34.42
CA LEU A 36 12.35 -0.73 -34.61
C LEU A 36 12.65 0.71 -34.99
N ASN A 37 13.73 1.30 -34.45
CA ASN A 37 14.14 2.67 -34.77
C ASN A 37 14.47 2.89 -36.26
N LYS A 38 14.76 1.82 -37.01
CA LYS A 38 14.96 1.92 -38.47
C LYS A 38 13.66 2.20 -39.22
N LYS A 39 12.50 1.80 -38.67
CA LYS A 39 11.18 1.98 -39.27
C LYS A 39 10.40 3.14 -38.63
N ILE A 40 10.46 3.29 -37.31
CA ILE A 40 9.84 4.37 -36.55
C ILE A 40 10.94 5.33 -36.12
N LYS A 41 10.91 6.59 -36.56
CA LYS A 41 11.87 7.60 -36.11
C LYS A 41 11.62 7.92 -34.63
N MET A 42 12.43 7.34 -33.75
CA MET A 42 12.43 7.62 -32.32
C MET A 42 13.65 8.48 -31.98
N ASP A 43 13.46 9.42 -31.05
CA ASP A 43 14.56 10.24 -30.56
C ASP A 43 15.61 9.39 -29.83
N THR A 44 16.90 9.74 -30.00
CA THR A 44 18.00 9.00 -29.38
C THR A 44 17.95 9.01 -27.85
N GLU A 45 17.47 10.10 -27.25
CA GLU A 45 17.35 10.21 -25.79
C GLU A 45 16.34 9.20 -25.24
N THR A 46 15.18 9.04 -25.88
CA THR A 46 14.14 8.10 -25.44
C THR A 46 14.59 6.64 -25.59
N LEU A 47 15.40 6.34 -26.62
CA LEU A 47 15.99 5.01 -26.82
C LEU A 47 16.99 4.64 -25.71
N GLU A 48 17.84 5.58 -25.29
CA GLU A 48 18.80 5.38 -24.20
C GLU A 48 18.09 5.25 -22.85
N GLU A 49 16.99 5.98 -22.64
CA GLU A 49 16.19 5.86 -21.44
C GLU A 49 15.55 4.48 -21.29
N CYS A 50 14.98 3.93 -22.36
CA CYS A 50 14.44 2.57 -22.35
C CYS A 50 15.48 1.51 -21.96
N LYS A 51 16.78 1.78 -22.20
CA LYS A 51 17.89 0.87 -21.83
C LYS A 51 18.37 1.08 -20.39
N SER A 52 18.43 2.33 -19.95
CA SER A 52 19.05 2.75 -18.69
C SER A 52 18.17 2.61 -17.44
N LEU A 53 16.87 2.32 -17.57
CA LEU A 53 15.93 2.06 -16.45
C LEU A 53 15.90 3.18 -15.39
N ARG A 54 15.51 4.39 -15.81
CA ARG A 54 15.50 5.54 -14.88
C ARG A 54 14.35 5.46 -13.85
N GLN A 55 13.39 4.53 -13.97
CA GLN A 55 12.27 4.28 -13.05
C GLN A 55 11.40 5.50 -12.67
N SER A 56 11.58 6.65 -13.32
CA SER A 56 10.73 7.82 -13.11
C SER A 56 9.65 7.84 -14.19
N ALA A 57 8.40 7.60 -13.78
CA ALA A 57 7.28 7.72 -14.68
C ALA A 57 7.17 9.17 -15.18
N LYS A 58 6.96 9.33 -16.49
CA LYS A 58 6.93 10.62 -17.18
C LYS A 58 6.13 10.55 -18.48
N ILE A 59 5.78 11.70 -19.02
CA ILE A 59 5.19 11.86 -20.34
C ILE A 59 5.92 12.99 -21.07
N VAL A 60 6.22 12.79 -22.34
CA VAL A 60 6.88 13.75 -23.22
C VAL A 60 6.16 13.75 -24.56
N PHE A 61 5.81 14.95 -25.03
CA PHE A 61 5.15 15.14 -26.33
C PHE A 61 6.19 15.49 -27.39
N PHE A 62 6.26 14.67 -28.44
CA PHE A 62 6.99 14.97 -29.66
C PHE A 62 6.00 15.35 -30.78
N ALA A 63 6.51 15.85 -31.91
CA ALA A 63 5.66 16.24 -33.03
C ALA A 63 4.82 15.06 -33.58
N ASP A 64 5.43 13.87 -33.69
CA ASP A 64 4.84 12.71 -34.36
C ASP A 64 4.38 11.60 -33.40
N TYR A 65 4.74 11.67 -32.12
CA TYR A 65 4.41 10.67 -31.11
C TYR A 65 4.42 11.22 -29.68
N ILE A 66 3.84 10.47 -28.76
CA ILE A 66 3.90 10.68 -27.32
C ILE A 66 4.76 9.58 -26.73
N PHE A 67 5.77 9.94 -25.93
CA PHE A 67 6.55 8.98 -25.16
C PHE A 67 6.12 9.01 -23.70
N MET A 68 5.87 7.84 -23.13
CA MET A 68 5.49 7.69 -21.73
C MET A 68 6.31 6.60 -21.07
N VAL A 69 6.66 6.84 -19.81
CA VAL A 69 7.29 5.87 -18.93
C VAL A 69 6.30 5.61 -17.80
N PHE A 70 5.95 4.35 -17.57
CA PHE A 70 5.07 3.92 -16.50
C PHE A 70 5.78 2.92 -15.59
N ASN A 71 5.35 2.90 -14.35
CA ASN A 71 5.76 1.89 -13.39
C ASN A 71 4.56 1.00 -13.07
N VAL A 72 4.65 -0.27 -13.47
CA VAL A 72 3.67 -1.29 -13.15
C VAL A 72 4.06 -1.95 -11.83
N LEU A 73 3.12 -1.99 -10.90
CA LEU A 73 3.31 -2.64 -9.60
C LEU A 73 2.96 -4.12 -9.68
N GLU A 74 3.86 -4.96 -9.19
CA GLU A 74 3.70 -6.40 -9.05
C GLU A 74 3.81 -6.79 -7.59
N PHE A 75 2.89 -7.62 -7.11
CA PHE A 75 2.97 -8.17 -5.76
C PHE A 75 3.70 -9.52 -5.83
N ASN A 76 4.89 -9.59 -5.24
CA ASN A 76 5.69 -10.82 -5.17
C ASN A 76 6.05 -11.13 -3.72
N GLU A 77 5.63 -12.29 -3.20
CA GLU A 77 6.02 -12.78 -1.86
C GLU A 77 5.90 -11.74 -0.72
N ASN A 78 4.84 -10.91 -0.73
CA ASN A 78 4.60 -9.80 0.20
C ASN A 78 5.44 -8.53 -0.03
N GLU A 79 6.16 -8.40 -1.12
CA GLU A 79 6.79 -7.16 -1.54
C GLU A 79 6.19 -6.62 -2.84
N ILE A 80 6.03 -5.30 -2.88
CA ILE A 80 5.59 -4.60 -4.07
C ILE A 80 6.83 -4.31 -4.92
N VAL A 81 7.01 -5.03 -6.01
CA VAL A 81 8.08 -4.78 -6.99
C VAL A 81 7.54 -3.84 -8.07
N SER A 82 8.40 -2.96 -8.59
CA SER A 82 8.05 -2.09 -9.71
C SER A 82 8.77 -2.56 -10.97
N ARG A 83 8.01 -2.65 -12.06
CA ARG A 83 8.51 -2.92 -13.41
C ARG A 83 8.25 -1.70 -14.29
N GLU A 84 9.27 -1.27 -15.01
CA GLU A 84 9.13 -0.16 -15.96
C GLU A 84 8.46 -0.65 -17.25
N LEU A 85 7.51 0.13 -17.74
CA LEU A 85 6.82 -0.07 -19.01
C LEU A 85 6.91 1.24 -19.80
N ASN A 86 7.58 1.19 -20.96
CA ASN A 86 7.72 2.35 -21.82
C ASN A 86 6.74 2.25 -22.98
N ILE A 87 6.08 3.35 -23.32
CA ILE A 87 5.06 3.38 -24.37
C ILE A 87 5.36 4.54 -25.33
N TYR A 88 5.42 4.21 -26.62
CA TYR A 88 5.39 5.19 -27.71
C TYR A 88 4.02 5.14 -28.36
N LEU A 89 3.30 6.25 -28.37
CA LEU A 89 1.99 6.36 -29.04
C LEU A 89 2.13 7.30 -30.25
N GLY A 90 1.94 6.78 -31.45
CA GLY A 90 1.72 7.56 -32.67
C GLY A 90 0.25 7.50 -33.10
N LYS A 91 -0.09 8.19 -34.19
CA LYS A 91 -1.45 8.17 -34.74
C LYS A 91 -1.89 6.80 -35.26
N THR A 92 -0.95 6.02 -35.79
CA THR A 92 -1.22 4.73 -36.45
C THR A 92 -0.61 3.54 -35.72
N TYR A 93 0.14 3.77 -34.64
CA TYR A 93 0.83 2.71 -33.93
C TYR A 93 0.94 3.00 -32.44
N ILE A 94 1.04 1.94 -31.66
CA ILE A 94 1.44 1.99 -30.26
C ILE A 94 2.54 0.94 -30.04
N VAL A 95 3.69 1.38 -29.55
CA VAL A 95 4.81 0.50 -29.17
C VAL A 95 4.85 0.41 -27.67
N THR A 96 4.84 -0.81 -27.15
CA THR A 96 5.05 -1.10 -25.74
C THR A 96 6.39 -1.80 -25.59
N VAL A 97 7.31 -1.15 -24.89
CA VAL A 97 8.66 -1.64 -24.64
C VAL A 97 8.76 -2.10 -23.20
N TYR A 98 9.20 -3.34 -23.02
CA TYR A 98 9.47 -3.92 -21.71
C TYR A 98 10.90 -4.46 -21.65
N LYS A 99 11.47 -4.55 -20.45
CA LYS A 99 12.78 -5.20 -20.24
C LYS A 99 12.62 -6.61 -19.70
N ASN A 100 11.82 -6.74 -18.64
CA ASN A 100 11.33 -8.00 -18.12
C ASN A 100 9.86 -8.08 -18.48
N ASN A 101 9.42 -9.20 -19.09
CA ASN A 101 8.05 -9.36 -19.55
C ASN A 101 7.08 -9.23 -18.35
N PRO A 102 6.35 -8.12 -18.21
CA PRO A 102 5.50 -7.89 -17.05
C PRO A 102 4.20 -8.67 -17.25
N HIS A 103 3.73 -9.34 -16.18
CA HIS A 103 2.56 -10.22 -16.25
C HIS A 103 1.31 -9.52 -16.81
N ILE A 104 1.22 -8.21 -16.59
CA ILE A 104 0.11 -7.39 -17.08
C ILE A 104 -0.08 -7.44 -18.59
N LEU A 105 0.99 -7.52 -19.40
CA LEU A 105 0.87 -7.55 -20.86
C LEU A 105 0.28 -8.89 -21.32
N HIS A 106 0.67 -9.97 -20.65
CA HIS A 106 0.09 -11.29 -20.90
C HIS A 106 -1.39 -11.32 -20.48
N ASP A 107 -1.75 -10.72 -19.34
CA ASP A 107 -3.15 -10.65 -18.90
C ASP A 107 -4.00 -9.86 -19.90
N ILE A 108 -3.49 -8.73 -20.40
CA ILE A 108 -4.12 -7.91 -21.45
C ILE A 108 -4.32 -8.72 -22.74
N LEU A 109 -3.29 -9.42 -23.22
CA LEU A 109 -3.40 -10.27 -24.41
C LEU A 109 -4.46 -11.35 -24.25
N LYS A 110 -4.46 -12.03 -23.10
CA LYS A 110 -5.43 -13.09 -22.78
C LYS A 110 -6.86 -12.56 -22.70
N ASP A 111 -7.06 -11.38 -22.12
CA ASP A 111 -8.37 -10.74 -22.05
C ASP A 111 -8.89 -10.38 -23.46
N ILE A 112 -8.01 -9.89 -24.34
CA ILE A 112 -8.33 -9.58 -25.74
C ILE A 112 -8.73 -10.86 -26.49
N GLU A 113 -7.93 -11.93 -26.39
CA GLU A 113 -8.20 -13.24 -27.01
C GLU A 113 -9.54 -13.83 -26.55
N GLN A 114 -9.85 -13.72 -25.25
CA GLN A 114 -11.11 -14.20 -24.68
C GLN A 114 -12.29 -13.25 -24.91
N GLY A 115 -12.05 -12.06 -25.48
CA GLY A 115 -13.06 -11.03 -25.67
C GLY A 115 -13.61 -10.44 -24.37
N LYS A 116 -12.87 -10.53 -23.27
CA LYS A 116 -13.25 -10.03 -21.95
C LYS A 116 -12.77 -8.58 -21.79
N ASN A 117 -13.60 -7.73 -21.19
CA ASN A 117 -13.27 -6.34 -20.84
C ASN A 117 -12.76 -5.44 -21.99
N CYS A 118 -12.74 -5.90 -23.25
CA CYS A 118 -12.16 -5.20 -24.38
C CYS A 118 -13.22 -4.60 -25.34
N PHE A 119 -14.45 -4.39 -24.88
CA PHE A 119 -15.57 -3.97 -25.73
C PHE A 119 -15.31 -2.63 -26.43
N ILE A 120 -14.75 -1.66 -25.72
CA ILE A 120 -14.43 -0.34 -26.27
C ILE A 120 -13.35 -0.46 -27.35
N LEU A 121 -12.33 -1.29 -27.10
CA LEU A 121 -11.24 -1.56 -28.03
C LEU A 121 -11.72 -2.25 -29.32
N LYS A 122 -12.65 -3.20 -29.20
CA LYS A 122 -13.28 -3.84 -30.37
C LYS A 122 -14.18 -2.90 -31.17
N LYS A 123 -14.89 -1.99 -30.49
CA LYS A 123 -15.76 -1.01 -31.14
C LYS A 123 -14.96 0.07 -31.87
N ASN A 124 -13.87 0.53 -31.25
CA ASN A 124 -13.01 1.60 -31.74
C ASN A 124 -11.55 1.12 -31.77
N PRO A 125 -11.13 0.37 -32.81
CA PRO A 125 -9.79 -0.20 -32.89
C PRO A 125 -8.76 0.87 -33.28
N ARG A 126 -8.34 1.68 -32.29
CA ARG A 126 -7.35 2.76 -32.44
C ARG A 126 -6.19 2.60 -31.46
N PRO A 127 -4.96 3.04 -31.81
CA PRO A 127 -3.82 2.99 -30.90
C PRO A 127 -4.05 3.75 -29.59
N CYS A 128 -4.76 4.88 -29.63
CA CYS A 128 -5.12 5.65 -28.44
C CYS A 128 -6.08 4.88 -27.52
N ILE A 129 -7.01 4.11 -28.07
CA ILE A 129 -7.92 3.24 -27.28
C ILE A 129 -7.16 2.05 -26.70
N MET A 130 -6.13 1.55 -27.39
CA MET A 130 -5.24 0.55 -26.83
C MET A 130 -4.44 1.10 -25.64
N LEU A 131 -3.94 2.34 -25.73
CA LEU A 131 -3.33 3.02 -24.58
C LEU A 131 -4.32 3.14 -23.42
N TYR A 132 -5.56 3.58 -23.69
CA TYR A 132 -6.62 3.64 -22.68
C TYR A 132 -6.80 2.28 -21.98
N TYR A 133 -6.84 1.19 -22.75
CA TYR A 133 -7.02 -0.14 -22.21
C TYR A 133 -5.84 -0.58 -21.33
N ILE A 134 -4.61 -0.35 -21.76
CA ILE A 134 -3.40 -0.62 -20.97
C ILE A 134 -3.44 0.17 -19.65
N LEU A 135 -3.78 1.46 -19.70
CA LEU A 135 -3.89 2.31 -18.51
C LEU A 135 -5.00 1.85 -17.56
N ASP A 136 -6.16 1.48 -18.10
CA ASP A 136 -7.27 0.96 -17.30
C ASP A 136 -6.89 -0.32 -16.56
N SER A 137 -6.24 -1.26 -17.26
CA SER A 137 -5.72 -2.50 -16.66
C SER A 137 -4.71 -2.21 -15.54
N ILE A 138 -3.80 -1.23 -15.73
CA ILE A 138 -2.85 -0.81 -14.69
C ILE A 138 -3.61 -0.26 -13.47
N ILE A 139 -4.62 0.59 -13.68
CA ILE A 139 -5.40 1.21 -12.60
C ILE A 139 -6.20 0.16 -11.82
N VAL A 140 -6.90 -0.74 -12.52
CA VAL A 140 -7.67 -1.83 -11.90
C VAL A 140 -6.76 -2.72 -11.05
N ARG A 141 -5.57 -3.04 -11.56
CA ARG A 141 -4.59 -3.83 -10.80
C ARG A 141 -4.12 -3.10 -9.55
N ASN A 142 -3.81 -1.82 -9.65
CA ASN A 142 -3.41 -1.01 -8.50
C ASN A 142 -4.53 -0.91 -7.46
N TYR A 143 -5.80 -0.80 -7.90
CA TYR A 143 -6.96 -0.84 -7.03
C TYR A 143 -7.03 -2.15 -6.25
N ASN A 144 -6.87 -3.30 -6.92
CA ASN A 144 -6.85 -4.60 -6.27
C ASN A 144 -5.73 -4.74 -5.23
N ILE A 145 -4.54 -4.16 -5.49
CA ILE A 145 -3.45 -4.13 -4.52
C ILE A 145 -3.83 -3.31 -3.29
N VAL A 146 -4.39 -2.10 -3.48
CA VAL A 146 -4.82 -1.23 -2.38
C VAL A 146 -5.92 -1.90 -1.55
N SER A 147 -6.93 -2.48 -2.18
CA SER A 147 -7.99 -3.23 -1.48
C SER A 147 -7.47 -4.46 -0.74
N GLY A 148 -6.43 -5.13 -1.27
CA GLY A 148 -5.76 -6.23 -0.56
C GLY A 148 -5.04 -5.77 0.70
N LEU A 149 -4.40 -4.59 0.65
CA LEU A 149 -3.77 -3.97 1.83
C LEU A 149 -4.80 -3.48 2.85
N GLU A 150 -5.92 -2.93 2.40
CA GLU A 150 -7.05 -2.52 3.25
C GLU A 150 -7.60 -3.72 4.04
N ALA A 151 -7.94 -4.82 3.36
CA ALA A 151 -8.42 -6.03 4.02
C ALA A 151 -7.40 -6.64 5.01
N ALA A 152 -6.11 -6.42 4.78
CA ALA A 152 -5.07 -6.86 5.70
C ALA A 152 -4.90 -5.90 6.90
N ALA A 153 -5.08 -4.60 6.69
CA ALA A 153 -5.12 -3.60 7.76
C ALA A 153 -6.28 -3.88 8.73
N ASP A 154 -7.48 -4.17 8.21
CA ASP A 154 -8.66 -4.51 9.01
C ASP A 154 -8.41 -5.74 9.91
N LYS A 155 -7.72 -6.75 9.38
CA LYS A 155 -7.34 -7.95 10.16
C LYS A 155 -6.39 -7.62 11.30
N ILE A 156 -5.45 -6.71 11.08
CA ILE A 156 -4.51 -6.24 12.10
C ILE A 156 -5.26 -5.45 13.17
N GLU A 157 -6.16 -4.55 12.78
CA GLU A 157 -6.98 -3.78 13.70
C GLU A 157 -7.79 -4.70 14.64
N ILE A 158 -8.51 -5.67 14.09
CA ILE A 158 -9.27 -6.66 14.89
C ILE A 158 -8.33 -7.44 15.83
N SER A 159 -7.12 -7.77 15.38
CA SER A 159 -6.14 -8.50 16.19
C SER A 159 -5.59 -7.66 17.34
N ILE A 160 -5.35 -6.37 17.11
CA ILE A 160 -4.93 -5.40 18.13
C ILE A 160 -5.99 -5.27 19.21
N LEU A 161 -7.27 -5.11 18.83
CA LEU A 161 -8.38 -4.98 19.77
C LEU A 161 -8.58 -6.23 20.64
N LYS A 162 -8.28 -7.43 20.11
CA LYS A 162 -8.37 -8.69 20.88
C LYS A 162 -7.20 -8.87 21.83
N GLN A 163 -5.98 -8.72 21.32
CA GLN A 163 -4.78 -8.92 22.12
C GLN A 163 -3.59 -8.18 21.48
N PRO A 164 -3.23 -6.98 21.95
CA PRO A 164 -2.07 -6.28 21.40
C PRO A 164 -0.80 -7.06 21.71
N LYS A 165 0.02 -7.25 20.67
CA LYS A 165 1.33 -7.90 20.65
C LYS A 165 2.36 -6.97 20.02
N THR A 166 3.64 -7.15 20.36
CA THR A 166 4.75 -6.37 19.77
C THR A 166 4.87 -6.55 18.26
N GLU A 167 4.51 -7.73 17.74
CA GLU A 167 4.51 -8.05 16.31
C GLU A 167 3.59 -7.14 15.47
N HIS A 168 2.45 -6.70 16.03
CA HIS A 168 1.52 -5.81 15.32
C HIS A 168 2.15 -4.46 14.99
N GLY A 169 3.01 -3.93 15.87
CA GLY A 169 3.75 -2.70 15.59
C GLY A 169 4.67 -2.83 14.38
N HIS A 170 5.38 -3.96 14.26
CA HIS A 170 6.23 -4.24 13.09
C HIS A 170 5.40 -4.38 11.81
N GLN A 171 4.28 -5.10 11.87
CA GLN A 171 3.37 -5.25 10.73
C GLN A 171 2.89 -3.88 10.24
N LEU A 172 2.37 -3.01 11.12
CA LEU A 172 1.92 -1.67 10.76
C LEU A 172 3.02 -0.84 10.06
N ILE A 173 4.28 -0.96 10.49
CA ILE A 173 5.41 -0.28 9.83
C ILE A 173 5.62 -0.82 8.41
N VAL A 174 5.56 -2.14 8.20
CA VAL A 174 5.70 -2.77 6.88
C VAL A 174 4.58 -2.33 5.94
N PHE A 175 3.32 -2.35 6.40
CA PHE A 175 2.16 -1.87 5.64
C PHE A 175 2.32 -0.40 5.22
N ARG A 176 2.73 0.46 6.17
CA ARG A 176 2.97 1.87 5.89
C ARG A 176 4.07 2.07 4.83
N ARG A 177 5.16 1.29 4.88
CA ARG A 177 6.22 1.33 3.84
C ARG A 177 5.69 0.90 2.47
N GLN A 178 4.87 -0.14 2.40
CA GLN A 178 4.25 -0.61 1.16
C GLN A 178 3.34 0.46 0.56
N LEU A 179 2.50 1.13 1.36
CA LEU A 179 1.65 2.22 0.87
C LEU A 179 2.43 3.42 0.35
N TYR A 180 3.48 3.86 1.06
CA TYR A 180 4.35 4.92 0.54
C TYR A 180 5.00 4.53 -0.80
N ARG A 181 5.36 3.25 -0.96
CA ARG A 181 5.86 2.74 -2.23
C ARG A 181 4.80 2.83 -3.32
N ILE A 182 3.56 2.42 -3.05
CA ILE A 182 2.42 2.60 -3.98
C ILE A 182 2.26 4.08 -4.34
N ARG A 183 2.18 4.97 -3.35
CA ARG A 183 2.03 6.42 -3.56
C ARG A 183 3.07 7.01 -4.48
N LYS A 184 4.34 6.61 -4.30
CA LYS A 184 5.45 7.02 -5.16
C LYS A 184 5.19 6.71 -6.64
N PHE A 185 4.50 5.61 -6.94
CA PHE A 185 4.16 5.19 -8.29
C PHE A 185 2.81 5.73 -8.80
N LEU A 186 1.86 6.02 -7.91
CA LEU A 186 0.58 6.63 -8.26
C LEU A 186 0.70 8.13 -8.56
N ASN A 187 1.55 8.86 -7.84
CA ASN A 187 1.68 10.31 -7.99
C ASN A 187 1.98 10.74 -9.44
N PRO A 188 2.92 10.12 -10.17
CA PRO A 188 3.17 10.48 -11.57
C PRO A 188 1.99 10.18 -12.50
N LEU A 189 1.15 9.19 -12.20
CA LEU A 189 -0.03 8.87 -13.03
C LEU A 189 -1.00 10.04 -13.11
N LYS A 190 -1.10 10.86 -12.05
CA LYS A 190 -1.92 12.07 -12.07
C LYS A 190 -1.42 13.06 -13.13
N TYR A 191 -0.12 13.35 -13.12
CA TYR A 191 0.49 14.24 -14.11
C TYR A 191 0.34 13.68 -15.54
N ILE A 192 0.53 12.38 -15.72
CA ILE A 192 0.34 11.74 -17.03
C ILE A 192 -1.13 11.82 -17.47
N GLY A 193 -2.07 11.56 -16.56
CA GLY A 193 -3.51 11.68 -16.82
C GLY A 193 -3.93 13.10 -17.20
N ASP A 194 -3.43 14.11 -16.49
CA ASP A 194 -3.67 15.53 -16.80
C ASP A 194 -3.10 15.88 -18.19
N SER A 195 -1.87 15.44 -18.46
CA SER A 195 -1.18 15.69 -19.73
C SER A 195 -1.89 15.02 -20.91
N LEU A 196 -2.37 13.78 -20.75
CA LEU A 196 -3.14 13.07 -21.79
C LEU A 196 -4.47 13.76 -22.11
N VAL A 197 -5.09 14.44 -21.14
CA VAL A 197 -6.30 15.24 -21.36
C VAL A 197 -6.00 16.54 -22.09
N ILE A 198 -4.85 17.17 -21.81
CA ILE A 198 -4.39 18.38 -22.52
C ILE A 198 -4.04 18.04 -23.99
N ASN A 199 -3.35 16.91 -24.22
CA ASN A 199 -3.04 16.40 -25.56
C ASN A 199 -2.37 17.44 -26.47
N GLU A 200 -1.24 18.01 -26.02
CA GLU A 200 -0.59 19.17 -26.65
C GLU A 200 -0.25 18.97 -28.13
N ASN A 201 0.19 17.77 -28.53
CA ASN A 201 0.57 17.44 -29.90
C ASN A 201 -0.58 16.90 -30.77
N LYS A 202 -1.80 16.79 -30.22
CA LYS A 202 -3.00 16.30 -30.94
C LYS A 202 -2.81 14.94 -31.60
N ILE A 203 -1.99 14.07 -31.00
CA ILE A 203 -1.85 12.67 -31.47
C ILE A 203 -3.11 11.88 -31.15
N ILE A 204 -3.75 12.15 -30.01
CA ILE A 204 -5.04 11.57 -29.65
C ILE A 204 -6.13 12.39 -30.35
N GLU A 205 -7.04 11.74 -31.08
CA GLU A 205 -8.15 12.45 -31.72
C GLU A 205 -9.14 13.00 -30.68
N GLU A 206 -9.72 14.19 -30.95
CA GLU A 206 -10.57 14.91 -29.97
C GLU A 206 -11.76 14.07 -29.48
N GLU A 207 -12.33 13.24 -30.35
CA GLU A 207 -13.43 12.31 -30.02
C GLU A 207 -13.04 11.30 -28.92
N TYR A 208 -11.77 10.92 -28.82
CA TYR A 208 -11.30 9.91 -27.86
C TYR A 208 -10.77 10.51 -26.55
N ILE A 209 -10.65 11.84 -26.44
CA ILE A 209 -10.20 12.52 -25.21
C ILE A 209 -11.11 12.21 -24.02
N GLU A 210 -12.40 11.95 -24.25
CA GLU A 210 -13.36 11.59 -23.18
C GLU A 210 -12.94 10.32 -22.42
N TYR A 211 -12.37 9.33 -23.11
CA TYR A 211 -11.84 8.12 -22.47
C TYR A 211 -10.69 8.44 -21.51
N PHE A 212 -9.80 9.36 -21.87
CA PHE A 212 -8.69 9.80 -21.02
C PHE A 212 -9.15 10.66 -19.84
N LYS A 213 -10.22 11.46 -20.00
CA LYS A 213 -10.89 12.13 -18.86
C LYS A 213 -11.41 11.11 -17.85
N SER A 214 -12.00 10.01 -18.33
CA SER A 214 -12.46 8.91 -17.46
C SER A 214 -11.29 8.25 -16.72
N ILE A 215 -10.16 8.00 -17.39
CA ILE A 215 -8.92 7.51 -16.76
C ILE A 215 -8.43 8.46 -15.66
N ASN A 216 -8.41 9.78 -15.93
CA ASN A 216 -7.99 10.77 -14.95
C ASN A 216 -8.89 10.74 -13.69
N ILE A 217 -10.21 10.65 -13.87
CA ILE A 217 -11.15 10.46 -12.75
C ILE A 217 -10.86 9.17 -11.97
N LYS A 218 -10.60 8.05 -12.67
CA LYS A 218 -10.25 6.76 -12.03
C LYS A 218 -8.94 6.85 -11.23
N ILE A 219 -7.93 7.53 -11.75
CA ILE A 219 -6.66 7.80 -11.04
C ILE A 219 -6.93 8.61 -9.77
N GLY A 220 -7.73 9.68 -9.86
CA GLY A 220 -8.12 10.49 -8.71
C GLY A 220 -8.81 9.67 -7.61
N LYS A 221 -9.75 8.79 -7.98
CA LYS A 221 -10.42 7.89 -7.03
C LYS A 221 -9.46 6.90 -6.37
N LEU A 222 -8.54 6.33 -7.14
CA LEU A 222 -7.52 5.41 -6.61
C LEU A 222 -6.60 6.13 -5.60
N MET A 223 -6.15 7.35 -5.92
CA MET A 223 -5.34 8.16 -5.02
C MET A 223 -6.10 8.52 -3.73
N GLN A 224 -7.38 8.87 -3.83
CA GLN A 224 -8.21 9.15 -2.64
C GLN A 224 -8.35 7.90 -1.74
N THR A 225 -8.53 6.73 -2.35
CA THR A 225 -8.63 5.46 -1.61
C THR A 225 -7.33 5.14 -0.88
N GLU A 226 -6.18 5.34 -1.54
CA GLU A 226 -4.86 5.18 -0.94
C GLU A 226 -4.62 6.17 0.22
N GLU A 227 -5.01 7.43 0.06
CA GLU A 227 -4.90 8.44 1.11
C GLU A 227 -5.76 8.10 2.33
N ASN A 228 -7.01 7.66 2.12
CA ASN A 228 -7.89 7.21 3.18
C ASN A 228 -7.27 6.02 3.94
N LEU A 229 -6.68 5.06 3.23
CA LEU A 229 -6.04 3.90 3.86
C LEU A 229 -4.80 4.29 4.69
N ILE A 230 -4.02 5.28 4.26
CA ILE A 230 -2.92 5.84 5.09
C ILE A 230 -3.47 6.42 6.39
N GLN A 231 -4.58 7.18 6.32
CA GLN A 231 -5.21 7.78 7.50
C GLN A 231 -5.75 6.69 8.45
N THR A 232 -6.45 5.69 7.91
CA THR A 232 -6.94 4.54 8.71
C THR A 232 -5.80 3.83 9.42
N LEU A 233 -4.69 3.53 8.73
CA LEU A 233 -3.54 2.88 9.37
C LEU A 233 -2.89 3.74 10.47
N ALA A 234 -2.93 5.06 10.36
CA ALA A 234 -2.48 5.95 11.43
C ALA A 234 -3.38 5.82 12.67
N LEU A 235 -4.70 5.79 12.47
CA LEU A 235 -5.67 5.56 13.56
C LEU A 235 -5.50 4.18 14.21
N VAL A 236 -5.29 3.13 13.42
CA VAL A 236 -5.02 1.77 13.94
C VAL A 236 -3.74 1.75 14.77
N ARG A 237 -2.71 2.51 14.36
CA ARG A 237 -1.49 2.64 15.15
C ARG A 237 -1.72 3.39 16.47
N GLU A 238 -2.50 4.46 16.46
CA GLU A 238 -2.85 5.19 17.69
C GLU A 238 -3.65 4.29 18.64
N ALA A 239 -4.62 3.53 18.12
CA ALA A 239 -5.37 2.54 18.88
C ALA A 239 -4.44 1.46 19.48
N TYR A 240 -3.46 0.97 18.71
CA TYR A 240 -2.45 0.04 19.20
C TYR A 240 -1.61 0.60 20.35
N GLU A 241 -1.12 1.84 20.23
CA GLU A 241 -0.34 2.51 21.26
C GLU A 241 -1.19 2.74 22.53
N SER A 242 -2.46 3.10 22.38
CA SER A 242 -3.43 3.20 23.47
C SER A 242 -3.66 1.86 24.18
N GLU A 243 -3.86 0.77 23.44
CA GLU A 243 -4.08 -0.57 24.01
C GLU A 243 -2.85 -1.10 24.75
N ILE A 244 -1.63 -0.83 24.25
CA ILE A 244 -0.41 -1.11 25.00
C ILE A 244 -0.36 -0.31 26.29
N SER A 245 -0.65 0.99 26.23
CA SER A 245 -0.68 1.86 27.41
C SER A 245 -1.68 1.35 28.45
N ASN A 246 -2.88 0.96 28.03
CA ASN A 246 -3.90 0.36 28.89
C ASN A 246 -3.38 -0.90 29.60
N LYS A 247 -2.75 -1.83 28.88
CA LYS A 247 -2.14 -3.02 29.48
C LYS A 247 -1.03 -2.67 30.48
N THR A 248 -0.16 -1.71 30.13
CA THR A 248 0.90 -1.30 31.06
C THR A 248 0.31 -0.65 32.33
N ASN A 249 -0.76 0.12 32.19
CA ASN A 249 -1.49 0.69 33.33
C ASN A 249 -2.17 -0.39 34.19
N GLU A 250 -2.72 -1.44 33.58
CA GLU A 250 -3.26 -2.59 34.32
C GLU A 250 -2.19 -3.32 35.11
N LEU A 251 -1.03 -3.59 34.51
CA LEU A 251 0.11 -4.19 35.21
C LEU A 251 0.59 -3.32 36.38
N MET A 252 0.67 -2.00 36.17
CA MET A 252 1.02 -1.04 37.23
C MET A 252 0.00 -1.03 38.36
N LYS A 253 -1.31 -1.14 38.07
CA LYS A 253 -2.35 -1.28 39.10
C LYS A 253 -2.17 -2.55 39.92
N ILE A 254 -1.82 -3.68 39.29
CA ILE A 254 -1.54 -4.93 40.00
C ILE A 254 -0.36 -4.76 40.96
N PHE A 255 0.77 -4.23 40.47
CA PHE A 255 1.94 -3.98 41.33
C PHE A 255 1.66 -2.99 42.46
N ALA A 256 0.93 -1.90 42.17
CA ALA A 256 0.52 -0.93 43.19
C ALA A 256 -0.41 -1.56 44.24
N THR A 257 -1.31 -2.46 43.85
CA THR A 257 -2.21 -3.19 44.76
C THR A 257 -1.44 -4.16 45.65
N ILE A 258 -0.46 -4.88 45.09
CA ILE A 258 0.44 -5.75 45.86
C ILE A 258 1.25 -4.91 46.86
N ALA A 259 1.89 -3.85 46.39
CA ALA A 259 2.72 -2.97 47.23
C ALA A 259 1.91 -2.30 48.35
N SER A 260 0.69 -1.84 48.08
CA SER A 260 -0.16 -1.19 49.09
C SER A 260 -0.58 -2.14 50.22
N ILE A 261 -0.66 -3.45 49.95
CA ILE A 261 -0.92 -4.48 50.96
C ILE A 261 0.35 -4.78 51.77
N PHE A 262 1.49 -4.95 51.11
CA PHE A 262 2.73 -5.36 51.79
C PHE A 262 3.41 -4.23 52.59
N LEU A 263 3.46 -3.00 52.07
CA LEU A 263 4.20 -1.90 52.70
C LEU A 263 3.73 -1.60 54.15
N PRO A 264 2.43 -1.50 54.46
CA PRO A 264 1.98 -1.27 55.84
C PRO A 264 2.28 -2.46 56.76
N ILE A 265 2.15 -3.69 56.27
CA ILE A 265 2.46 -4.90 57.04
C ILE A 265 3.95 -4.91 57.37
N GLU A 266 4.80 -4.62 56.39
CA GLU A 266 6.25 -4.56 56.54
C GLU A 266 6.68 -3.48 57.54
N ILE A 267 6.03 -2.32 57.54
CA ILE A 267 6.28 -1.28 58.55
C ILE A 267 5.91 -1.79 59.95
N ILE A 268 4.76 -2.45 60.11
CA ILE A 268 4.33 -2.96 61.42
C ILE A 268 5.29 -4.08 61.89
N THR A 269 5.65 -5.02 61.01
CA THR A 269 6.60 -6.09 61.37
C THR A 269 7.98 -5.54 61.68
N ALA A 270 8.46 -4.55 60.93
CA ALA A 270 9.73 -3.88 61.18
C ALA A 270 9.74 -3.21 62.55
N ILE A 271 8.73 -2.40 62.89
CA ILE A 271 8.62 -1.73 64.20
C ILE A 271 8.62 -2.75 65.34
N PHE A 272 7.86 -3.84 65.21
CA PHE A 272 7.80 -4.88 66.25
C PHE A 272 9.03 -5.80 66.27
N GLY A 273 9.82 -5.84 65.20
CA GLY A 273 11.11 -6.53 65.12
C GLY A 273 12.29 -5.72 65.65
N MET A 274 12.11 -4.41 65.91
CA MET A 274 13.13 -3.57 66.53
C MET A 274 13.25 -3.87 68.04
N ASN A 275 14.49 -3.92 68.54
CA ASN A 275 14.78 -4.18 69.95
C ASN A 275 14.65 -2.90 70.81
N PHE A 276 13.44 -2.38 70.96
CA PHE A 276 13.18 -1.28 71.90
C PHE A 276 13.03 -1.78 73.35
N GLU A 277 13.52 -0.99 74.31
CA GLU A 277 13.35 -1.26 75.76
C GLU A 277 11.89 -1.10 76.20
N TRP A 278 11.20 -0.08 75.71
CA TRP A 278 9.78 0.16 76.01
C TRP A 278 8.89 -0.15 74.80
N GLN A 279 8.57 -1.43 74.63
CA GLN A 279 7.70 -1.91 73.55
C GLN A 279 6.34 -2.36 74.10
N PRO A 280 5.26 -1.61 73.83
CA PRO A 280 3.92 -1.99 74.28
C PRO A 280 3.53 -3.36 73.69
N LEU A 281 2.77 -4.16 74.45
CA LEU A 281 2.30 -5.51 74.10
C LEU A 281 3.35 -6.64 74.07
N LYS A 282 4.66 -6.37 74.27
CA LYS A 282 5.74 -7.37 74.21
C LYS A 282 5.67 -8.45 75.30
N HIS A 283 5.21 -8.11 76.50
CA HIS A 283 5.10 -9.05 77.65
C HIS A 283 3.67 -9.56 77.88
N SER A 284 2.72 -9.22 77.01
CA SER A 284 1.34 -9.69 77.10
C SER A 284 1.20 -11.06 76.43
N HIS A 285 0.52 -12.00 77.09
CA HIS A 285 0.20 -13.31 76.49
C HIS A 285 -0.61 -13.20 75.19
N TYR A 286 -1.34 -12.11 74.97
CA TYR A 286 -2.16 -11.88 73.78
C TYR A 286 -1.56 -10.89 72.77
N GLY A 287 -0.38 -10.32 73.05
CA GLY A 287 0.21 -9.25 72.23
C GLY A 287 0.39 -9.62 70.76
N PHE A 288 0.86 -10.84 70.50
CA PHE A 288 1.01 -11.39 69.14
C PHE A 288 -0.33 -11.42 68.38
N TYR A 289 -1.39 -11.93 69.00
CA TYR A 289 -2.71 -12.06 68.37
C TYR A 289 -3.36 -10.70 68.10
N VAL A 290 -3.16 -9.72 68.98
CA VAL A 290 -3.68 -8.34 68.79
C VAL A 290 -3.02 -7.67 67.59
N VAL A 291 -1.69 -7.77 67.45
CA VAL A 291 -0.95 -7.20 66.32
C VAL A 291 -1.33 -7.89 65.01
N LEU A 292 -1.45 -9.22 65.02
CA LEU A 292 -1.89 -10.00 63.86
C LEU A 292 -3.31 -9.60 63.43
N PHE A 293 -4.24 -9.47 64.37
CA PHE A 293 -5.61 -9.02 64.08
C PHE A 293 -5.61 -7.61 63.48
N PHE A 294 -4.80 -6.69 64.02
CA PHE A 294 -4.67 -5.34 63.49
C PHE A 294 -4.13 -5.33 62.05
N MET A 295 -3.09 -6.12 61.75
CA MET A 295 -2.58 -6.27 60.38
C MET A 295 -3.66 -6.76 59.42
N ILE A 296 -4.44 -7.78 59.82
CA ILE A 296 -5.56 -8.29 59.03
C ILE A 296 -6.61 -7.20 58.76
N VAL A 297 -6.96 -6.41 59.78
CA VAL A 297 -7.91 -5.29 59.62
C VAL A 297 -7.38 -4.25 58.63
N VAL A 298 -6.09 -3.89 58.71
CA VAL A 298 -5.47 -2.94 57.77
C VAL A 298 -5.58 -3.46 56.33
N VAL A 299 -5.26 -4.74 56.09
CA VAL A 299 -5.39 -5.36 54.76
C VAL A 299 -6.84 -5.31 54.27
N ILE A 300 -7.80 -5.68 55.11
CA ILE A 300 -9.24 -5.66 54.76
C ILE A 300 -9.69 -4.25 54.38
N VAL A 301 -9.26 -3.23 55.12
CA VAL A 301 -9.58 -1.82 54.83
C VAL A 301 -9.02 -1.41 53.47
N ILE A 302 -7.76 -1.72 53.19
CA ILE A 302 -7.10 -1.39 51.91
C ILE A 302 -7.81 -2.09 50.75
N VAL A 303 -8.07 -3.39 50.84
CA VAL A 303 -8.79 -4.16 49.81
C VAL A 303 -10.18 -3.58 49.58
N LYS A 304 -10.90 -3.19 50.64
CA LYS A 304 -12.23 -2.57 50.52
C LYS A 304 -12.19 -1.22 49.81
N VAL A 305 -11.16 -0.40 50.07
CA VAL A 305 -10.95 0.89 49.39
C VAL A 305 -10.65 0.67 47.90
N PHE A 306 -9.73 -0.24 47.56
CA PHE A 306 -9.38 -0.53 46.17
C PHE A 306 -10.57 -1.08 45.37
N LYS A 307 -11.36 -1.99 45.97
CA LYS A 307 -12.57 -2.53 45.36
C LYS A 307 -13.64 -1.46 45.12
N ARG A 308 -13.79 -0.50 46.04
CA ARG A 308 -14.71 0.64 45.88
C ARG A 308 -14.31 1.55 44.70
N ASN A 309 -13.01 1.73 44.49
CA ASN A 309 -12.48 2.57 43.42
C ASN A 309 -12.40 1.88 42.05
N LYS A 310 -12.84 0.62 41.93
CA LYS A 310 -12.73 -0.21 40.70
C LYS A 310 -11.28 -0.33 40.20
N TRP A 311 -10.32 -0.31 41.12
CA TRP A 311 -8.92 -0.61 40.79
C TRP A 311 -8.62 -2.11 40.89
N LEU A 312 -9.57 -2.85 41.46
CA LEU A 312 -9.67 -4.29 41.65
C LEU A 312 -11.00 -4.77 41.08
#